data_AF-A0A847FHK1-F1
#
_entry.id   AF-A0A847FHK1-F1
#
_cell.length_a   1.000
_cell.length_b   1.000
_cell.length_c   1.000
_cell.angle_alpha   90.00
_cell.angle_beta   90.00
_cell.angle_gamma   90.00
#
_symmetry.space_group_name_H-M   'P 1'
#
loop_
_entity.id
_entity.type
_entity.pdbx_description
1 polymer ?
#
loop_
_entity_poly.entity_id
_entity_poly.type
_entity_poly.pdbx_seq_one_letter_code
_entity_poly.pdbx_strand_id
1 'polypeptide(L)'
;MGIERRKEKRMHVSLPVKLVFSKKEELSGVTVNISRLGSYIEVSRQFDSGAELDVTLEIPDYGQDKKSGGQVRCNGTVFRCDLREGPGAEPFYGIGVFFTSFASREERERLSKYVDFLIVKEEEDAREGFKKWKEKKLGGDSRRRLEYEKMLAEMNEMLKKALAKLEKIEKALQSR
;
A
#
# COMPACT_ATOMS: atom_id res chain seq x y z
N MET A 1 16.57 15.96 -0.94
CA MET A 1 15.47 15.31 -1.67
C MET A 1 16.09 14.40 -2.72
N GLY A 2 15.91 13.08 -2.60
CA GLY A 2 16.41 12.16 -3.62
C GLY A 2 15.61 12.33 -4.91
N ILE A 3 16.30 12.54 -6.03
CA ILE A 3 15.68 12.61 -7.35
C ILE A 3 15.07 11.24 -7.65
N GLU A 4 13.75 11.19 -7.87
CA GLU A 4 13.05 9.98 -8.32
C GLU A 4 13.65 9.56 -9.68
N ARG A 5 14.43 8.48 -9.69
CA ARG A 5 15.09 7.98 -10.91
C ARG A 5 14.20 7.09 -11.76
N ARG A 6 13.00 6.75 -11.28
CA ARG A 6 12.10 5.82 -11.96
C ARG A 6 11.20 6.54 -12.94
N LYS A 7 11.14 6.03 -14.17
CA LYS A 7 10.30 6.58 -15.24
C LYS A 7 8.81 6.22 -15.08
N GLU A 8 8.49 5.18 -14.32
CA GLU A 8 7.14 4.62 -14.20
C GLU A 8 6.81 4.24 -12.75
N LYS A 9 5.56 4.48 -12.35
CA LYS A 9 5.02 4.07 -11.06
C LYS A 9 4.89 2.54 -11.03
N ARG A 10 5.21 1.93 -9.88
CA ARG A 10 5.07 0.49 -9.65
C ARG A 10 3.89 0.26 -8.73
N MET A 11 3.00 -0.63 -9.14
CA MET A 11 1.83 -1.02 -8.36
C MET A 11 2.10 -2.33 -7.66
N HIS A 12 1.87 -2.38 -6.35
CA HIS A 12 1.98 -3.61 -5.56
C HIS A 12 0.74 -4.46 -5.79
N VAL A 13 0.92 -5.58 -6.47
CA VAL A 13 -0.16 -6.50 -6.82
C VAL A 13 0.39 -7.90 -7.04
N SER A 14 -0.37 -8.89 -6.60
CA SER A 14 -0.06 -10.31 -6.75
C SER A 14 -0.84 -10.90 -7.91
N LEU A 15 -0.19 -10.96 -9.09
CA LEU A 15 -0.72 -11.60 -10.29
C LEU A 15 -0.04 -12.94 -10.50
N PRO A 16 -0.78 -14.00 -10.85
CA PRO A 16 -0.18 -15.24 -11.34
C PRO A 16 0.64 -14.98 -12.60
N VAL A 17 1.83 -15.57 -12.65
CA VAL A 17 2.75 -15.47 -13.78
C VAL A 17 3.20 -16.86 -14.21
N LYS A 18 3.19 -17.11 -15.51
CA LYS A 18 3.90 -18.24 -16.12
C LYS A 18 5.11 -17.71 -16.87
N LEU A 19 6.24 -18.36 -16.70
CA LEU A 19 7.52 -18.02 -17.33
C LEU A 19 7.97 -19.22 -18.13
N VAL A 20 8.36 -19.02 -19.39
CA VAL A 20 9.02 -20.04 -20.19
C VAL A 20 10.45 -19.60 -20.44
N PHE A 21 11.40 -20.45 -20.03
CA PHE A 21 12.82 -20.23 -20.25
C PHE A 21 13.37 -21.26 -21.24
N SER A 22 14.18 -20.79 -22.19
CA SER A 22 14.83 -21.63 -23.22
C SER A 22 13.88 -22.59 -23.98
N LYS A 23 12.60 -22.20 -24.14
CA LYS A 23 11.53 -22.94 -24.86
C LYS A 23 11.24 -24.36 -24.35
N LYS A 24 11.66 -24.72 -23.14
CA LYS A 24 11.56 -26.11 -22.66
C LYS A 24 11.02 -26.26 -21.25
N GLU A 25 11.06 -25.22 -20.44
CA GLU A 25 10.67 -25.31 -19.04
C GLU A 25 9.70 -24.20 -18.68
N GLU A 26 8.51 -24.59 -18.24
CA GLU A 26 7.51 -23.68 -17.67
C GLU A 26 7.72 -23.58 -16.17
N LEU A 27 7.79 -22.35 -15.69
CA LEU A 27 7.89 -22.01 -14.28
C LEU A 27 6.72 -21.12 -13.89
N SER A 28 6.06 -21.42 -12.78
CA SER A 28 5.02 -20.56 -12.22
C SER A 28 5.60 -19.63 -11.16
N GLY A 29 5.07 -18.42 -11.08
CA GLY A 29 5.46 -17.41 -10.11
C GLY A 29 4.33 -16.42 -9.84
N VAL A 30 4.61 -15.44 -9.00
CA VAL A 30 3.65 -14.39 -8.64
C VAL A 30 4.34 -13.04 -8.68
N THR A 31 3.67 -11.99 -9.19
CA THR A 31 4.23 -10.64 -9.11
C THR A 31 4.20 -10.12 -7.68
N VAL A 32 5.24 -9.40 -7.28
CA VAL A 32 5.23 -8.56 -6.06
C VAL A 32 4.80 -7.14 -6.41
N ASN A 33 5.24 -6.67 -7.57
CA ASN A 33 4.82 -5.41 -8.16
C ASN A 33 4.93 -5.47 -9.69
N ILE A 34 4.19 -4.57 -10.33
CA ILE A 34 4.13 -4.43 -11.79
C ILE A 34 4.14 -2.97 -12.19
N SER A 35 4.68 -2.69 -13.37
CA SER A 35 4.51 -1.43 -14.10
C SER A 35 4.27 -1.72 -15.59
N ARG A 36 4.11 -0.67 -16.38
CA ARG A 36 3.99 -0.78 -17.84
C ARG A 36 5.25 -1.31 -18.53
N LEU A 37 6.42 -1.20 -17.86
CA LEU A 37 7.73 -1.54 -18.43
C LEU A 37 8.30 -2.86 -17.90
N GLY A 38 7.74 -3.41 -16.83
CA GLY A 38 8.28 -4.62 -16.23
C GLY A 38 7.56 -5.03 -14.96
N SER A 39 8.04 -6.11 -14.38
CA SER A 39 7.52 -6.65 -13.13
C SER A 39 8.65 -7.14 -12.23
N TYR A 40 8.37 -7.21 -10.94
CA TYR A 40 9.17 -7.99 -10.00
C TYR A 40 8.38 -9.24 -9.65
N ILE A 41 8.94 -10.41 -9.93
CA ILE A 41 8.27 -11.70 -9.85
C ILE A 41 9.02 -12.58 -8.85
N GLU A 42 8.26 -13.32 -8.08
CA GLU A 42 8.73 -14.29 -7.12
C GLU A 42 8.59 -15.70 -7.69
N VAL A 43 9.70 -16.46 -7.66
CA VAL A 43 9.86 -17.75 -8.34
C VAL A 43 10.74 -18.70 -7.51
N SER A 44 10.62 -20.02 -7.74
CA SER A 44 11.42 -21.05 -7.05
C SER A 44 12.80 -21.31 -7.68
N ARG A 45 13.17 -20.56 -8.72
CA ARG A 45 14.41 -20.80 -9.47
C ARG A 45 15.21 -19.51 -9.68
N GLN A 46 16.53 -19.64 -9.62
CA GLN A 46 17.46 -18.57 -9.97
C GLN A 46 17.51 -18.35 -11.48
N PHE A 47 17.62 -17.09 -11.89
CA PHE A 47 17.84 -16.70 -13.28
C PHE A 47 19.09 -15.82 -13.41
N ASP A 48 19.82 -16.01 -14.49
CA ASP A 48 20.94 -15.13 -14.84
C ASP A 48 20.45 -13.76 -15.28
N SER A 49 21.20 -12.72 -14.94
CA SER A 49 20.95 -11.40 -15.50
C SER A 49 21.19 -11.43 -17.01
N GLY A 50 20.28 -10.85 -17.78
CA GLY A 50 20.26 -10.90 -19.24
C GLY A 50 19.46 -12.08 -19.81
N ALA A 51 18.99 -13.02 -18.98
CA ALA A 51 18.16 -14.13 -19.46
C ALA A 51 16.87 -13.63 -20.10
N GLU A 52 16.53 -14.18 -21.27
CA GLU A 52 15.27 -13.93 -21.97
C GLU A 52 14.17 -14.90 -21.51
N LEU A 53 12.98 -14.36 -21.27
CA LEU A 53 11.81 -15.09 -20.78
C LEU A 53 10.59 -14.80 -21.65
N ASP A 54 9.81 -15.83 -21.95
CA ASP A 54 8.41 -15.63 -22.36
C ASP A 54 7.56 -15.55 -21.08
N VAL A 55 6.92 -14.42 -20.86
CA VAL A 55 6.15 -14.09 -19.67
C VAL A 55 4.67 -14.08 -20.03
N THR A 56 3.85 -14.81 -19.27
CA THR A 56 2.39 -14.75 -19.34
C THR A 56 1.84 -14.30 -18.00
N LEU A 57 1.19 -13.15 -17.98
CA LEU A 57 0.52 -12.59 -16.80
C LEU A 57 -0.98 -12.89 -16.88
N GLU A 58 -1.58 -13.30 -15.77
CA GLU A 58 -3.03 -13.46 -15.66
C GLU A 58 -3.64 -12.24 -14.96
N ILE A 59 -4.28 -11.36 -15.75
CA ILE A 59 -4.94 -10.16 -15.22
C ILE A 59 -6.37 -10.53 -14.82
N PRO A 60 -6.78 -10.34 -13.55
CA PRO A 60 -8.15 -10.60 -13.13
C PRO A 60 -9.10 -9.57 -13.74
N ASP A 61 -10.39 -9.87 -13.79
CA ASP A 61 -11.38 -8.85 -14.13
C ASP A 61 -11.36 -7.71 -13.11
N TYR A 62 -11.46 -6.48 -13.60
CA TYR A 62 -11.39 -5.27 -12.80
C TYR A 62 -12.37 -4.19 -13.27
N GLY A 63 -12.74 -3.30 -12.34
CA GLY A 63 -13.77 -2.29 -12.59
C GLY A 63 -15.17 -2.90 -12.74
N GLN A 64 -16.05 -2.20 -13.45
CA GLN A 64 -17.44 -2.64 -13.66
C GLN A 64 -17.62 -3.54 -14.89
N ASP A 65 -16.64 -3.59 -15.79
CA ASP A 65 -16.69 -4.40 -16.99
C ASP A 65 -16.03 -5.77 -16.75
N LYS A 66 -16.80 -6.85 -16.89
CA LYS A 66 -16.34 -8.25 -16.72
C LYS A 66 -15.47 -8.76 -17.87
N LYS A 67 -15.08 -7.91 -18.82
CA LYS A 67 -14.20 -8.27 -19.95
C LYS A 67 -12.86 -7.54 -19.94
N SER A 68 -12.55 -6.85 -18.85
CA SER A 68 -11.30 -6.09 -18.70
C SER A 68 -10.09 -6.99 -18.40
N GLY A 69 -10.32 -8.19 -17.85
CA GLY A 69 -9.27 -9.17 -17.54
C GLY A 69 -8.74 -9.94 -18.74
N GLY A 70 -7.91 -10.94 -18.45
CA GLY A 70 -7.36 -11.88 -19.41
C GLY A 70 -5.84 -12.02 -19.36
N GLN A 71 -5.30 -12.83 -20.27
CA GLN A 71 -3.87 -13.07 -20.34
C GLN A 71 -3.14 -11.94 -21.07
N VAL A 72 -1.93 -11.64 -20.63
CA VAL A 72 -0.98 -10.75 -21.31
C VAL A 72 0.32 -11.52 -21.51
N ARG A 73 0.73 -11.66 -22.77
CA ARG A 73 1.96 -12.37 -23.14
C ARG A 73 2.98 -11.35 -23.62
N CYS A 74 4.19 -11.46 -23.09
CA CYS A 74 5.31 -10.61 -23.46
C CYS A 74 6.63 -11.35 -23.35
N ASN A 75 7.63 -10.91 -24.11
CA ASN A 75 9.01 -11.27 -23.87
C ASN A 75 9.57 -10.30 -22.84
N GLY A 76 10.49 -10.78 -22.02
CA GLY A 76 11.20 -9.94 -21.08
C GLY A 76 12.62 -10.39 -20.82
N THR A 77 13.43 -9.47 -20.33
CA THR A 77 14.83 -9.72 -19.94
C THR A 77 14.97 -9.57 -18.44
N VAL A 78 15.59 -10.55 -17.79
CA VAL A 78 15.94 -10.49 -16.38
C VAL A 78 17.04 -9.43 -16.19
N PHE A 79 16.82 -8.43 -15.35
CA PHE A 79 17.82 -7.40 -15.02
C PHE A 79 18.35 -7.49 -13.59
N ARG A 80 17.72 -8.32 -12.75
CA ARG A 80 18.18 -8.65 -11.40
C ARG A 80 17.54 -9.97 -10.93
N CYS A 81 18.25 -10.69 -10.07
CA CYS A 81 17.75 -11.87 -9.37
C CYS A 81 18.34 -11.83 -7.95
N ASP A 82 17.47 -11.76 -6.95
CA ASP A 82 17.86 -11.69 -5.54
C ASP A 82 17.33 -12.94 -4.82
N LEU A 83 18.15 -13.56 -3.96
CA LEU A 83 17.68 -14.61 -3.05
C LEU A 83 16.74 -13.98 -2.01
N ARG A 84 15.61 -14.64 -1.76
CA ARG A 84 14.59 -14.25 -0.81
C ARG A 84 14.46 -15.35 0.24
N GLU A 85 14.34 -14.91 1.50
CA GLU A 85 13.96 -15.82 2.59
C GLU A 85 12.48 -16.16 2.41
N GLY A 86 12.21 -17.41 2.00
CA GLY A 86 10.87 -17.94 1.94
C GLY A 86 10.42 -18.51 3.29
N PRO A 87 9.12 -18.76 3.49
CA PRO A 87 8.60 -19.41 4.70
C PRO A 87 8.98 -20.90 4.82
N GLY A 88 9.73 -21.45 3.86
CA GLY A 88 10.12 -22.86 3.81
C GLY A 88 11.62 -23.07 3.67
N ALA A 89 12.04 -24.33 3.64
CA ALA A 89 13.44 -24.71 3.50
C ALA A 89 13.99 -24.53 2.07
N GLU A 90 13.13 -24.39 1.07
CA GLU A 90 13.57 -24.22 -0.32
C GLU A 90 13.88 -22.75 -0.65
N PRO A 91 14.97 -22.50 -1.40
CA PRO A 91 15.36 -21.16 -1.78
C PRO A 91 14.31 -20.54 -2.71
N PHE A 92 13.96 -19.29 -2.43
CA PHE A 92 13.02 -18.51 -3.24
C PHE A 92 13.73 -17.31 -3.83
N TYR A 93 13.36 -16.89 -5.04
CA TYR A 93 14.07 -15.83 -5.76
C TYR A 93 13.10 -14.74 -6.20
N GLY A 94 13.52 -13.50 -6.04
CA GLY A 94 12.85 -12.34 -6.60
C GLY A 94 13.58 -11.87 -7.85
N ILE A 95 12.94 -12.00 -9.01
CA ILE A 95 13.50 -11.57 -10.30
C ILE A 95 12.85 -10.26 -10.76
N GLY A 96 13.68 -9.33 -11.23
CA GLY A 96 13.20 -8.16 -11.96
C GLY A 96 13.23 -8.45 -13.45
N VAL A 97 12.09 -8.33 -14.11
CA VAL A 97 11.94 -8.54 -15.55
C VAL A 97 11.55 -7.23 -16.22
N PHE A 98 12.28 -6.84 -17.26
CA PHE A 98 11.93 -5.74 -18.14
C PHE A 98 11.22 -6.28 -19.38
N PHE A 99 10.03 -5.77 -19.70
CA PHE A 99 9.28 -6.21 -20.87
C PHE A 99 9.89 -5.63 -22.15
N THR A 100 10.29 -6.50 -23.07
CA THR A 100 10.97 -6.13 -24.32
C THR A 100 9.98 -6.05 -25.48
N SER A 101 9.03 -6.97 -25.56
CA SER A 101 7.97 -6.98 -26.58
C SER A 101 6.69 -7.63 -26.05
N PHE A 102 5.54 -7.25 -26.58
CA PHE A 102 4.25 -7.89 -26.29
C PHE A 102 3.81 -8.73 -27.48
N ALA A 103 3.08 -9.81 -27.24
CA ALA A 103 2.61 -10.68 -28.33
C ALA A 103 1.59 -9.95 -29.23
N SER A 104 0.83 -9.01 -28.68
CA SER A 104 -0.02 -8.11 -29.46
C SER A 104 -0.14 -6.72 -28.84
N ARG A 105 -0.64 -5.76 -29.64
CA ARG A 105 -0.92 -4.40 -29.17
C ARG A 105 -2.03 -4.40 -28.10
N GLU A 106 -3.05 -5.23 -28.28
CA GLU A 106 -4.17 -5.37 -27.37
C GLU A 106 -3.72 -5.88 -25.99
N GLU A 107 -2.77 -6.81 -25.94
CA GLU A 107 -2.21 -7.31 -24.68
C GLU A 107 -1.40 -6.24 -23.94
N ARG A 108 -0.62 -5.43 -24.67
CA ARG A 108 0.06 -4.25 -24.10
C ARG A 108 -0.93 -3.22 -23.55
N GLU A 109 -1.99 -2.94 -24.30
CA GLU A 109 -3.05 -2.02 -23.88
C GLU A 109 -3.82 -2.57 -22.67
N ARG A 110 -4.07 -3.88 -22.59
CA ARG A 110 -4.70 -4.54 -21.44
C ARG A 110 -3.88 -4.33 -20.17
N LEU A 111 -2.57 -4.60 -20.21
CA LEU A 111 -1.69 -4.34 -19.06
C LEU A 111 -1.70 -2.85 -18.69
N SER A 112 -1.63 -1.97 -19.68
CA SER A 112 -1.57 -0.52 -19.43
C SER A 112 -2.85 -0.02 -18.73
N LYS A 113 -4.03 -0.44 -19.21
CA LYS A 113 -5.32 -0.12 -18.59
C LYS A 113 -5.44 -0.71 -17.19
N TYR A 114 -4.90 -1.91 -16.95
CA TYR A 114 -4.91 -2.50 -15.61
C TYR A 114 -4.04 -1.71 -14.63
N VAL A 115 -2.83 -1.32 -15.05
CA VAL A 115 -1.96 -0.46 -14.23
C VAL A 115 -2.63 0.88 -13.94
N ASP A 116 -3.27 1.49 -14.93
CA ASP A 116 -4.00 2.76 -14.74
C ASP A 116 -5.17 2.62 -13.75
N PHE A 117 -5.92 1.52 -13.86
CA PHE A 117 -6.96 1.20 -12.88
C PHE A 117 -6.40 1.08 -11.47
N LEU A 118 -5.28 0.38 -11.28
CA LEU A 118 -4.65 0.24 -9.96
C LEU A 118 -4.18 1.59 -9.41
N ILE A 119 -3.66 2.48 -10.27
CA ILE A 119 -3.24 3.83 -9.86
C ILE A 119 -4.43 4.62 -9.34
N VAL A 120 -5.52 4.68 -10.10
CA VAL A 120 -6.73 5.41 -9.70
C VAL A 120 -7.29 4.85 -8.40
N LYS A 121 -7.37 3.52 -8.27
CA LYS A 121 -7.86 2.86 -7.07
C LYS A 121 -7.02 3.20 -5.83
N GLU A 122 -5.69 3.18 -5.96
CA GLU A 122 -4.79 3.55 -4.85
C GLU A 122 -4.97 5.03 -4.43
N GLU A 123 -5.19 5.94 -5.38
CA GLU A 123 -5.48 7.35 -5.10
C GLU A 123 -6.83 7.54 -4.39
N GLU A 124 -7.86 6.79 -4.78
CA GLU A 124 -9.16 6.77 -4.12
C GLU A 124 -9.05 6.25 -2.68
N ASP A 125 -8.38 5.11 -2.48
CA ASP A 125 -8.14 4.52 -1.16
C ASP A 125 -7.37 5.48 -0.24
N ALA A 126 -6.34 6.16 -0.78
CA ALA A 126 -5.59 7.18 -0.05
C ALA A 126 -6.46 8.39 0.35
N ARG A 127 -7.32 8.86 -0.57
CA ARG A 127 -8.24 9.97 -0.31
C ARG A 127 -9.26 9.61 0.76
N GLU A 128 -9.84 8.42 0.71
CA GLU A 128 -10.75 7.93 1.75
C GLU A 128 -10.06 7.78 3.11
N GLY A 129 -8.86 7.21 3.11
CA GLY A 129 -8.04 7.08 4.32
C GLY A 129 -7.76 8.44 4.95
N PHE A 130 -7.40 9.44 4.14
CA PHE A 130 -7.18 10.80 4.60
C PHE A 130 -8.46 11.45 5.17
N LYS A 131 -9.61 11.25 4.50
CA LYS A 131 -10.90 11.75 5.00
C LYS A 131 -11.24 11.16 6.37
N LYS A 132 -11.16 9.82 6.51
CA LYS A 132 -11.39 9.11 7.78
C LYS A 132 -10.42 9.57 8.88
N TRP A 133 -9.15 9.76 8.53
CA TRP A 133 -8.15 10.28 9.47
C TRP A 133 -8.49 11.71 9.93
N LYS A 134 -8.90 12.59 9.02
CA LYS A 134 -9.30 13.97 9.33
C LYS A 134 -10.52 14.01 10.24
N GLU A 135 -11.54 13.20 9.96
CA GLU A 135 -12.74 13.07 10.78
C GLU A 135 -12.41 12.57 12.20
N LYS A 136 -11.54 11.55 12.32
CA LYS A 136 -11.09 11.05 13.63
C LYS A 136 -10.29 12.08 14.41
N LYS A 137 -9.42 12.85 13.73
CA LYS A 137 -8.61 13.89 14.38
C LYS A 137 -9.48 15.04 14.89
N LEU A 138 -10.41 15.54 14.08
CA LEU A 138 -11.34 16.61 14.47
C LEU A 138 -12.29 16.15 15.58
N GLY A 139 -12.83 14.93 15.50
CA GLY A 139 -13.69 14.37 16.54
C GLY A 139 -12.95 14.13 17.86
N GLY A 140 -11.67 13.72 17.79
CA GLY A 140 -10.82 13.55 18.96
C GLY A 140 -10.47 14.89 19.63
N ASP A 141 -10.26 15.94 18.85
CA ASP A 141 -9.93 17.27 19.36
C ASP A 141 -11.13 17.91 20.05
N SER A 142 -12.34 17.80 19.47
CA SER A 142 -13.58 18.25 20.11
C SER A 142 -13.87 17.52 21.42
N ARG A 143 -13.61 16.21 21.51
CA ARG A 143 -13.76 15.44 22.75
C ARG A 143 -12.75 15.88 23.82
N ARG A 144 -11.48 16.04 23.46
CA ARG A 144 -10.43 16.53 24.37
C ARG A 144 -10.75 17.93 24.90
N ARG A 145 -11.26 18.81 24.05
CA ARG A 145 -11.68 20.15 24.44
C ARG A 145 -12.84 20.12 25.43
N LEU A 146 -13.86 19.29 25.18
CA LEU A 146 -15.00 19.13 26.07
C LEU A 146 -14.58 18.55 27.44
N GLU A 147 -13.69 17.55 27.45
CA GLU A 147 -13.13 16.98 28.68
C GLU A 147 -12.35 18.03 29.48
N TYR A 148 -11.53 18.84 28.81
CA TYR A 148 -10.77 19.91 29.44
C TYR A 148 -11.68 21.00 30.04
N GLU A 149 -12.72 21.42 29.33
CA GLU A 149 -13.71 22.37 29.84
C GLU A 149 -14.46 21.83 31.06
N LYS A 150 -14.82 20.55 31.06
CA LYS A 150 -15.45 19.88 32.21
C LYS A 150 -14.51 19.85 33.42
N MET A 151 -13.25 19.48 33.22
CA MET A 151 -12.23 19.46 34.27
C MET A 151 -12.02 20.85 34.89
N LEU A 152 -11.96 21.91 34.06
CA LEU A 152 -11.86 23.29 34.55
C LEU A 152 -13.07 23.71 35.37
N ALA A 153 -14.29 23.34 34.95
CA ALA A 153 -15.51 23.63 35.71
C ALA A 153 -15.50 22.94 37.08
N GLU A 154 -15.09 21.66 37.15
CA GLU A 154 -14.98 20.91 38.40
C GLU A 154 -13.92 21.51 39.35
N MET A 155 -12.77 21.93 38.82
CA MET A 155 -11.72 22.61 39.59
C MET A 155 -12.20 23.95 40.16
N ASN A 156 -12.90 24.75 39.36
CA ASN A 156 -13.46 26.03 39.80
C ASN A 156 -14.50 25.85 40.91
N GLU A 157 -15.38 24.85 40.80
CA GLU A 157 -16.33 24.53 41.86
C GLU A 157 -15.64 24.05 43.15
N MET A 158 -14.56 23.28 43.04
CA MET A 158 -13.75 22.89 44.19
C MET A 158 -13.10 24.10 44.89
N LEU A 159 -12.53 25.03 44.11
CA LEU A 159 -11.91 26.25 44.65
C LEU A 159 -12.94 27.14 45.33
N LYS A 160 -14.13 27.34 44.74
CA LYS A 160 -15.22 28.08 45.39
C LYS A 160 -15.62 27.46 46.73
N LYS A 161 -15.76 26.13 46.78
CA LYS A 161 -16.08 25.41 48.02
C LYS A 161 -14.98 25.57 49.07
N ALA A 162 -13.71 25.54 48.66
CA ALA A 162 -12.58 25.75 49.55
C ALA A 162 -12.55 27.17 50.12
N LEU A 163 -12.73 28.19 49.27
CA LEU A 163 -12.81 29.60 49.68
C LEU A 163 -13.97 29.82 50.66
N ALA A 164 -15.16 29.31 50.37
CA ALA A 164 -16.30 29.43 51.26
C ALA A 164 -16.08 28.75 52.63
N LYS A 165 -15.27 27.68 52.68
CA LYS A 165 -14.86 27.06 53.95
C LYS A 165 -13.86 27.93 54.70
N LEU A 166 -12.89 28.52 54.01
CA LEU A 166 -11.90 29.42 54.62
C LEU A 166 -12.56 30.67 55.20
N GLU A 167 -13.49 31.30 54.48
CA GLU A 167 -14.26 32.44 55.00
C GLU A 167 -15.06 32.10 56.26
N LYS A 168 -15.62 30.89 56.32
CA LYS A 168 -16.32 30.41 57.54
C LYS A 168 -15.36 30.24 58.71
N ILE A 169 -14.15 29.73 58.46
CA ILE A 169 -13.11 29.57 59.49
C ILE A 169 -12.65 30.96 59.97
N GLU A 170 -12.41 31.89 59.05
CA GLU A 170 -11.99 33.26 59.37
C GLU A 170 -13.02 33.98 60.25
N LYS A 171 -14.32 33.92 59.90
CA LYS A 171 -15.40 34.49 60.73
C LYS A 171 -15.47 33.83 62.12
N ALA A 172 -15.21 32.53 62.22
CA ALA A 172 -15.18 31.82 63.50
C ALA A 172 -13.98 32.20 64.37
N LEU A 173 -12.86 32.60 63.76
CA LEU A 173 -11.68 33.10 64.47
C LEU A 173 -11.85 34.55 64.94
N GLN A 174 -12.53 35.40 64.15
CA GLN A 174 -12.79 36.81 64.50
C GLN A 174 -13.88 37.01 65.57
N SER A 175 -14.68 35.98 65.86
CA SER A 175 -15.75 35.99 66.88
C SER A 175 -15.33 35.40 68.22
N ARG A 176 -14.04 35.08 68.39
CA ARG A 176 -13.39 34.68 69.64
C ARG A 176 -12.53 35.83 70.16
#